data_AF-A0A4Y9FVS2-F1
#
_entry.id   AF-A0A4Y9FVS2-F1
#
_cell.length_a   1.000
_cell.length_b   1.000
_cell.length_c   1.000
_cell.angle_alpha   90.00
_cell.angle_beta   90.00
_cell.angle_gamma   90.00
#
_symmetry.space_group_name_H-M   'P 1'
#
loop_
_entity.id
_entity.type
_entity.pdbx_description
1 polymer ?
#
loop_
_entity_poly.entity_id
_entity_poly.type
_entity_poly.pdbx_seq_one_letter_code
_entity_poly.pdbx_strand_id
1 'polypeptide(L)'
;MRHTDRARGGKATHGIAVVAALVSALTLAGCTATDPDPAPSPSAAASDPASASSPGPAPSAPSGTEVVATGLEAPWSIARSGDLVVVSERDSGRILRLADDGSTHELGVVEGVAHGGEGGLLGLAFDPRGRLYAYSTGADGNRIQRFEVDGGALGEAETILDGLPSAGRHNGGRLAFGPDGMLYASVGDAADPALAQDPSSLGGKILRMTPDGDPALDNPDPDSLVYSLGHRNVQGMAWASDGTMYA
;
A
#
# COMPACT_ATOMS: atom_id res chain seq x y z
N MET A 1 -29.08 -22.73 -62.90
CA MET A 1 -28.52 -23.86 -63.68
C MET A 1 -27.56 -24.63 -62.77
N ARG A 2 -28.03 -25.79 -62.28
CA ARG A 2 -27.33 -26.99 -61.74
C ARG A 2 -26.32 -26.79 -60.58
N HIS A 3 -26.60 -27.31 -59.36
CA HIS A 3 -26.28 -28.68 -58.86
C HIS A 3 -24.74 -28.91 -58.72
N THR A 4 -24.15 -29.41 -57.63
CA THR A 4 -24.57 -30.44 -56.63
C THR A 4 -23.57 -30.48 -55.44
N ASP A 5 -24.08 -30.91 -54.29
CA ASP A 5 -23.44 -31.68 -53.21
C ASP A 5 -22.33 -32.67 -53.64
N ARG A 6 -21.36 -32.94 -52.76
CA ARG A 6 -21.23 -34.27 -52.12
C ARG A 6 -20.16 -34.39 -51.03
N ALA A 7 -20.54 -35.23 -50.07
CA ALA A 7 -19.92 -35.60 -48.82
C ALA A 7 -18.92 -36.79 -48.88
N ARG A 8 -18.55 -37.25 -47.68
CA ARG A 8 -17.94 -38.53 -47.22
C ARG A 8 -16.44 -38.40 -46.91
N GLY A 9 -15.92 -38.85 -45.77
CA GLY A 9 -16.36 -39.91 -44.86
C GLY A 9 -15.31 -41.03 -44.88
N GLY A 10 -14.78 -41.42 -43.72
CA GLY A 10 -13.83 -42.54 -43.62
C GLY A 10 -13.31 -42.76 -42.21
N LYS A 11 -13.90 -43.74 -41.51
CA LYS A 11 -13.53 -44.21 -40.18
C LYS A 11 -12.44 -45.30 -40.25
N ALA A 12 -11.66 -45.37 -39.17
CA ALA A 12 -11.23 -46.54 -38.40
C ALA A 12 -10.41 -47.68 -39.05
N THR A 13 -9.42 -48.20 -38.30
CA THR A 13 -9.32 -49.56 -37.70
C THR A 13 -7.85 -49.95 -37.47
N HIS A 14 -7.41 -50.22 -36.23
CA HIS A 14 -7.33 -51.50 -35.47
C HIS A 14 -6.03 -52.32 -35.66
N GLY A 15 -5.54 -52.82 -34.52
CA GLY A 15 -4.53 -53.89 -34.36
C GLY A 15 -3.86 -53.77 -32.99
N ILE A 16 -4.41 -54.27 -31.87
CA ILE A 16 -4.44 -55.69 -31.39
C ILE A 16 -3.01 -56.23 -31.28
N ALA A 17 -2.51 -56.90 -30.24
CA ALA A 17 -2.81 -57.22 -28.83
C ALA A 17 -1.65 -58.18 -28.43
N VAL A 18 -1.29 -58.32 -27.16
CA VAL A 18 -1.09 -59.65 -26.52
C VAL A 18 -1.14 -59.48 -25.00
N VAL A 19 -2.00 -60.33 -24.43
CA VAL A 19 -2.28 -60.59 -23.02
C VAL A 19 -1.28 -61.61 -22.46
N ALA A 20 -0.89 -61.48 -21.19
CA ALA A 20 -0.60 -62.64 -20.35
C ALA A 20 -1.04 -62.33 -18.90
N ALA A 21 -1.82 -63.24 -18.35
CA ALA A 21 -2.56 -63.14 -17.10
C ALA A 21 -1.98 -64.06 -16.00
N LEU A 22 -2.51 -63.86 -14.78
CA LEU A 22 -2.68 -64.81 -13.65
C LEU A 22 -1.50 -64.98 -12.67
N VAL A 23 -1.62 -65.06 -11.32
CA VAL A 23 -2.71 -65.34 -10.36
C VAL A 23 -2.43 -64.61 -9.01
N SER A 24 -3.54 -64.29 -8.33
CA SER A 24 -3.84 -63.90 -6.94
C SER A 24 -2.92 -64.32 -5.77
N ALA A 25 -2.87 -63.46 -4.75
CA ALA A 25 -2.96 -63.83 -3.33
C ALA A 25 -3.61 -62.69 -2.52
N LEU A 26 -4.82 -62.93 -2.03
CA LEU A 26 -5.60 -62.06 -1.15
C LEU A 26 -5.30 -62.48 0.31
N THR A 27 -4.81 -61.57 1.14
CA THR A 27 -4.78 -61.76 2.60
C THR A 27 -5.60 -60.65 3.26
N LEU A 28 -6.77 -61.04 3.76
CA LEU A 28 -7.59 -60.23 4.66
C LEU A 28 -6.96 -60.24 6.05
N ALA A 29 -6.57 -59.07 6.54
CA ALA A 29 -6.40 -58.82 7.97
C ALA A 29 -7.48 -57.82 8.38
N GLY A 30 -8.49 -58.33 9.09
CA GLY A 30 -9.55 -57.52 9.66
C GLY A 30 -9.08 -56.80 10.93
N CYS A 31 -9.57 -55.58 11.13
CA CYS A 31 -9.74 -55.01 12.45
C CYS A 31 -11.16 -54.44 12.53
N THR A 32 -11.81 -54.80 13.62
CA THR A 32 -13.22 -54.66 13.95
C THR A 32 -13.64 -53.20 14.10
N ALA A 33 -14.79 -52.85 13.52
CA ALA A 33 -15.48 -51.60 13.80
C ALA A 33 -16.06 -51.65 15.23
N THR A 34 -15.58 -50.76 16.09
CA THR A 34 -16.19 -50.45 17.38
C THR A 34 -17.10 -49.24 17.17
N ASP A 35 -18.36 -49.36 17.57
CA ASP A 35 -19.34 -48.27 17.51
C ASP A 35 -18.83 -47.03 18.29
N PRO A 36 -18.95 -45.81 17.74
CA PRO A 36 -18.68 -44.61 18.51
C PRO A 36 -19.81 -44.38 19.52
N ASP A 37 -19.43 -44.35 20.81
CA ASP A 37 -20.22 -43.90 21.95
C ASP A 37 -20.82 -42.50 21.67
N PRO A 38 -22.09 -42.20 22.01
CA PRO A 38 -22.64 -40.85 21.82
C PRO A 38 -21.90 -39.86 22.71
N ALA A 39 -21.26 -38.88 22.07
CA ALA A 39 -20.59 -37.77 22.75
C ALA A 39 -21.56 -37.01 23.68
N PRO A 40 -21.14 -36.62 24.89
CA PRO A 40 -21.98 -35.83 25.79
C PRO A 40 -22.26 -34.45 25.18
N SER A 41 -23.51 -34.00 25.30
CA SER A 41 -23.95 -32.66 24.89
C SER A 41 -23.10 -31.58 25.59
N PRO A 42 -22.61 -30.55 24.88
CA PRO A 42 -21.91 -29.46 25.53
C PRO A 42 -22.89 -28.64 26.38
N SER A 43 -22.65 -28.64 27.69
CA SER A 43 -23.28 -27.71 28.64
C SER A 43 -22.87 -26.29 28.25
N ALA A 44 -23.87 -25.42 28.01
CA ALA A 44 -23.64 -24.01 27.76
C ALA A 44 -23.04 -23.34 29.01
N ALA A 45 -21.73 -23.14 29.01
CA ALA A 45 -21.07 -22.27 29.96
C ALA A 45 -21.39 -20.82 29.57
N ALA A 46 -22.08 -20.10 30.46
CA ALA A 46 -22.29 -18.67 30.34
C ALA A 46 -20.92 -17.98 30.26
N SER A 47 -20.69 -17.23 29.18
CA SER A 47 -19.51 -16.39 29.05
C SER A 47 -19.73 -15.11 29.85
N ASP A 48 -18.89 -14.87 30.85
CA ASP A 48 -18.87 -13.60 31.58
C ASP A 48 -18.58 -12.44 30.61
N PRO A 49 -19.25 -11.28 30.74
CA PRO A 49 -18.96 -10.14 29.89
C PRO A 49 -17.56 -9.60 30.21
N ALA A 50 -16.72 -9.53 29.18
CA ALA A 50 -15.41 -8.89 29.24
C ALA A 50 -15.58 -7.44 29.73
N SER A 51 -15.00 -7.12 30.89
CA SER A 51 -14.93 -5.76 31.40
C SER A 51 -14.08 -4.93 30.46
N ALA A 52 -14.69 -3.93 29.83
CA ALA A 52 -13.99 -2.92 29.05
C ALA A 52 -13.01 -2.18 29.97
N SER A 53 -11.71 -2.34 29.73
CA SER A 53 -10.68 -1.58 30.41
C SER A 53 -10.71 -0.15 29.87
N SER A 54 -10.91 0.84 30.74
CA SER A 54 -10.83 2.25 30.38
C SER A 54 -9.47 2.59 29.75
N PRO A 55 -9.39 3.55 28.81
CA PRO A 55 -8.12 4.00 28.26
C PRO A 55 -7.23 4.51 29.41
N GLY A 56 -6.02 3.98 29.52
CA GLY A 56 -5.01 4.51 30.44
C GLY A 56 -4.68 5.97 30.07
N PRO A 57 -4.23 6.79 31.04
CA PRO A 57 -3.83 8.17 30.77
C PRO A 57 -2.73 8.22 29.70
N ALA A 58 -2.85 9.18 28.79
CA ALA A 58 -1.86 9.41 27.73
C ALA A 58 -0.45 9.56 28.34
N PRO A 59 0.60 9.00 27.70
CA PRO A 59 1.96 9.09 28.20
C PRO A 59 2.35 10.55 28.43
N SER A 60 2.96 10.83 29.58
CA SER A 60 3.46 12.16 29.93
C SER A 60 4.51 12.57 28.89
N ALA A 61 4.25 13.65 28.17
CA ALA A 61 5.15 14.11 27.13
C ALA A 61 6.51 14.53 27.75
N PRO A 62 7.65 14.28 27.07
CA PRO A 62 8.97 14.61 27.60
C PRO A 62 9.06 16.10 27.97
N SER A 63 9.76 16.43 29.05
CA SER A 63 9.87 17.82 29.54
C SER A 63 10.31 18.77 28.41
N GLY A 64 9.47 19.77 28.10
CA GLY A 64 9.72 20.72 27.01
C GLY A 64 8.86 20.52 25.75
N THR A 65 7.91 19.57 25.75
CA THR A 65 6.90 19.47 24.68
C THR A 65 5.63 20.23 25.04
N GLU A 66 5.01 20.86 24.05
CA GLU A 66 3.69 21.47 24.15
C GLU A 66 2.72 20.87 23.13
N VAL A 67 1.43 20.89 23.47
CA VAL A 67 0.37 20.48 22.55
C VAL A 67 0.06 21.66 21.64
N VAL A 68 0.41 21.53 20.35
CA VAL A 68 0.15 22.58 19.34
C VAL A 68 -1.28 22.51 18.81
N ALA A 69 -1.80 21.31 18.54
CA ALA A 69 -3.15 21.11 18.03
C ALA A 69 -3.78 19.85 18.61
N THR A 70 -5.11 19.83 18.69
CA THR A 70 -5.90 18.67 19.12
C THR A 70 -7.10 18.48 18.18
N GLY A 71 -7.80 17.35 18.30
CA GLY A 71 -9.00 17.08 17.49
C GLY A 71 -8.73 16.70 16.03
N LEU A 72 -7.49 16.34 15.70
CA LEU A 72 -7.12 15.80 14.38
C LEU A 72 -7.58 14.34 14.24
N GLU A 73 -8.14 14.00 13.09
CA GLU A 73 -8.59 12.64 12.79
C GLU A 73 -7.49 11.83 12.07
N ALA A 74 -6.89 10.87 12.79
CA ALA A 74 -5.80 10.04 12.27
C ALA A 74 -4.70 10.84 11.52
N PRO A 75 -4.08 11.86 12.14
CA PRO A 75 -3.07 12.67 11.48
C PRO A 75 -1.85 11.82 11.08
N TRP A 76 -1.30 12.01 9.87
CA TRP A 76 -0.20 11.18 9.36
C TRP A 76 1.05 11.97 8.97
N SER A 77 0.93 12.94 8.07
CA SER A 77 2.06 13.76 7.61
C SER A 77 1.95 15.19 8.10
N ILE A 78 3.10 15.82 8.33
CA ILE A 78 3.24 17.28 8.44
C ILE A 78 4.19 17.75 7.35
N ALA A 79 3.86 18.84 6.66
CA ALA A 79 4.72 19.46 5.65
C ALA A 79 4.69 20.98 5.76
N ARG A 80 5.76 21.64 5.30
CA ARG A 80 5.90 23.10 5.41
C ARG A 80 6.41 23.71 4.10
N SER A 81 5.87 24.88 3.74
CA SER A 81 6.37 25.77 2.70
C SER A 81 6.27 27.21 3.16
N GLY A 82 7.41 27.88 3.38
CA GLY A 82 7.41 29.20 4.02
C GLY A 82 6.74 29.17 5.39
N ASP A 83 5.68 29.95 5.58
CA ASP A 83 4.87 29.97 6.82
C ASP A 83 3.65 29.04 6.76
N LEU A 84 3.39 28.41 5.62
CA LEU A 84 2.32 27.43 5.50
C LEU A 84 2.79 26.10 6.10
N VAL A 85 2.10 25.65 7.15
CA VAL A 85 2.22 24.30 7.71
C VAL A 85 0.92 23.56 7.42
N VAL A 86 1.03 22.34 6.90
CA VAL A 86 -0.13 21.48 6.62
C VAL A 86 0.01 20.13 7.30
N VAL A 87 -1.13 19.55 7.67
CA VAL A 87 -1.26 18.21 8.24
C VAL A 87 -2.26 17.41 7.40
N SER A 88 -1.93 16.15 7.08
CA SER A 88 -2.89 15.22 6.47
C SER A 88 -3.67 14.46 7.53
N GLU A 89 -4.96 14.27 7.28
CA GLU A 89 -5.80 13.30 7.98
C GLU A 89 -5.96 12.05 7.11
N ARG A 90 -5.47 10.91 7.59
CA ARG A 90 -5.30 9.71 6.78
C ARG A 90 -6.61 9.16 6.23
N ASP A 91 -7.62 9.08 7.09
CA ASP A 91 -8.82 8.32 6.81
C ASP A 91 -9.84 9.15 6.00
N SER A 92 -9.91 10.45 6.26
CA SER A 92 -10.79 11.40 5.58
C SER A 92 -10.22 11.93 4.27
N GLY A 93 -8.90 11.85 4.06
CA GLY A 93 -8.23 12.45 2.92
C GLY A 93 -8.10 13.97 2.99
N ARG A 94 -8.41 14.58 4.14
CA ARG A 94 -8.36 16.03 4.35
C ARG A 94 -6.91 16.51 4.49
N ILE A 95 -6.64 17.68 3.90
CA ILE A 95 -5.41 18.43 4.12
C ILE A 95 -5.79 19.69 4.88
N LEU A 96 -5.23 19.83 6.09
CA LEU A 96 -5.51 20.93 6.99
C LEU A 96 -4.30 21.86 7.04
N ARG A 97 -4.51 23.16 6.90
CA ARG A 97 -3.55 24.17 7.35
C ARG A 97 -3.57 24.23 8.87
N LEU A 98 -2.39 24.23 9.48
CA LEU A 98 -2.20 24.49 10.91
C LEU A 98 -1.76 25.95 11.10
N ALA A 99 -2.50 26.70 11.93
CA ALA A 99 -2.18 28.06 12.30
C ALA A 99 -1.31 28.11 13.58
N ASP A 100 -0.65 29.25 13.81
CA ASP A 100 0.25 29.45 14.96
C ASP A 100 -0.47 29.37 16.32
N ASP A 101 -1.79 29.62 16.35
CA ASP A 101 -2.63 29.49 17.55
C ASP A 101 -3.13 28.05 17.78
N GLY A 102 -2.71 27.10 16.94
CA GLY A 102 -3.10 25.69 17.01
C GLY A 102 -4.43 25.37 16.33
N SER A 103 -5.14 26.37 15.80
CA SER A 103 -6.36 26.13 15.03
C SER A 103 -6.05 25.53 13.66
N THR A 104 -7.01 24.79 13.12
CA THR A 104 -6.89 24.18 11.80
C THR A 104 -7.94 24.69 10.83
N HIS A 105 -7.53 24.85 9.57
CA HIS A 105 -8.39 25.23 8.47
C HIS A 105 -8.24 24.22 7.35
N GLU A 106 -9.34 23.64 6.88
CA GLU A 106 -9.30 22.73 5.75
C GLU A 106 -8.92 23.47 4.46
N LEU A 107 -7.88 23.00 3.79
CA LEU A 107 -7.49 23.47 2.45
C LEU A 107 -8.26 22.71 1.35
N GLY A 108 -8.57 21.44 1.61
CA GLY A 108 -9.35 20.61 0.71
C GLY A 108 -9.24 19.13 1.05
N VAL A 109 -9.86 18.31 0.19
CA VAL A 109 -9.88 16.85 0.30
C VAL A 109 -9.20 16.26 -0.94
N VAL A 110 -8.33 15.28 -0.72
CA VAL A 110 -7.80 14.46 -1.81
C VAL A 110 -8.87 13.43 -2.17
N GLU A 111 -9.51 13.63 -3.31
CA GLU A 111 -10.60 12.76 -3.79
C GLU A 111 -10.10 11.34 -4.08
N GLY A 112 -10.98 10.35 -3.88
CA GLY A 112 -10.69 8.94 -4.18
C GLY A 112 -9.66 8.29 -3.24
N VAL A 113 -9.49 8.82 -2.03
CA VAL A 113 -8.72 8.15 -0.96
C VAL A 113 -9.48 6.93 -0.47
N ALA A 114 -8.83 5.77 -0.49
CA ALA A 114 -9.34 4.53 0.07
C ALA A 114 -8.53 4.20 1.34
N HIS A 115 -9.11 4.46 2.51
CA HIS A 115 -8.47 4.13 3.78
C HIS A 115 -8.76 2.68 4.21
N GLY A 116 -7.84 2.09 4.94
CA GLY A 116 -7.99 0.74 5.47
C GLY A 116 -6.64 0.10 5.80
N GLY A 117 -6.53 -0.51 6.98
CA GLY A 117 -5.24 -0.98 7.49
C GLY A 117 -4.24 0.18 7.59
N GLU A 118 -3.16 0.12 6.79
CA GLU A 118 -2.17 1.20 6.67
C GLU A 118 -2.46 2.21 5.54
N GLY A 119 -3.47 1.96 4.70
CA GLY A 119 -3.80 2.83 3.55
C GLY A 119 -4.61 4.07 3.94
N GLY A 120 -4.53 5.09 3.08
CA GLY A 120 -5.23 6.37 3.22
C GLY A 120 -4.44 7.52 2.58
N LEU A 121 -4.63 8.76 3.06
CA LEU A 121 -3.75 9.88 2.72
C LEU A 121 -2.49 9.85 3.61
N LEU A 122 -1.34 9.62 3.00
CA LEU A 122 -0.07 9.39 3.69
C LEU A 122 0.81 10.63 3.58
N GLY A 123 1.95 10.52 2.89
CA GLY A 123 2.97 11.56 2.85
C GLY A 123 2.56 12.82 2.12
N LEU A 124 2.98 13.93 2.69
CA LEU A 124 2.92 15.26 2.09
C LEU A 124 4.33 15.81 1.91
N ALA A 125 4.58 16.50 0.81
CA ALA A 125 5.81 17.25 0.58
C ALA A 125 5.55 18.48 -0.28
N PHE A 126 6.25 19.58 0.00
CA PHE A 126 6.26 20.75 -0.87
C PHE A 126 7.52 20.78 -1.72
N ASP A 127 7.37 21.15 -2.98
CA ASP A 127 8.53 21.49 -3.81
C ASP A 127 9.03 22.93 -3.55
N PRO A 128 10.19 23.32 -4.10
CA PRO A 128 10.72 24.68 -3.91
C PRO A 128 9.84 25.81 -4.48
N ARG A 129 8.85 25.50 -5.32
CA ARG A 129 7.90 26.46 -5.88
C ARG A 129 6.63 26.57 -5.04
N GLY A 130 6.49 25.75 -3.98
CA GLY A 130 5.34 25.74 -3.09
C GLY A 130 4.18 24.86 -3.55
N ARG A 131 4.38 24.02 -4.56
CA ARG A 131 3.36 23.03 -4.98
C ARG A 131 3.36 21.86 -4.00
N LEU A 132 2.17 21.40 -3.61
CA LEU A 132 1.98 20.32 -2.65
C LEU A 132 1.87 18.98 -3.38
N TYR A 133 2.62 17.99 -2.90
CA TYR A 133 2.54 16.62 -3.36
C TYR A 133 1.95 15.77 -2.26
N ALA A 134 1.03 14.87 -2.63
CA ALA A 134 0.37 13.95 -1.72
C ALA A 134 0.51 12.52 -2.23
N TYR A 135 0.93 11.61 -1.35
CA TYR A 135 0.88 10.18 -1.57
C TYR A 135 -0.40 9.63 -0.94
N SER A 136 -1.20 8.89 -1.70
CA SER A 136 -2.42 8.29 -1.18
C SER A 136 -2.72 6.92 -1.76
N THR A 137 -3.41 6.10 -0.97
CA THR A 137 -4.02 4.85 -1.41
C THR A 137 -5.37 5.15 -2.08
N GLY A 138 -5.60 4.62 -3.27
CA GLY A 138 -6.89 4.64 -3.98
C GLY A 138 -7.38 3.22 -4.31
N ALA A 139 -8.47 3.14 -5.07
CA ALA A 139 -9.05 1.87 -5.48
C ALA A 139 -8.09 1.03 -6.36
N ASP A 140 -7.29 1.69 -7.19
CA ASP A 140 -6.41 1.06 -8.18
C ASP A 140 -4.94 1.00 -7.74
N GLY A 141 -4.66 1.24 -6.45
CA GLY A 141 -3.30 1.27 -5.91
C GLY A 141 -2.94 2.59 -5.24
N ASN A 142 -1.68 2.69 -4.85
CA ASN A 142 -1.11 3.93 -4.36
C ASN A 142 -0.81 4.89 -5.53
N ARG A 143 -0.83 6.19 -5.26
CA ARG A 143 -0.53 7.24 -6.25
C ARG A 143 0.12 8.45 -5.58
N ILE A 144 0.76 9.26 -6.40
CA ILE A 144 1.31 10.57 -6.07
C ILE A 144 0.59 11.60 -6.93
N GLN A 145 0.00 12.59 -6.29
CA GLN A 145 -0.65 13.72 -6.95
C GLN A 145 -0.02 15.03 -6.52
N ARG A 146 -0.01 16.01 -7.41
CA ARG A 146 0.44 17.38 -7.20
C ARG A 146 -0.76 18.32 -7.21
N PHE A 147 -0.65 19.37 -6.40
CA PHE A 147 -1.66 20.40 -6.25
C PHE A 147 -0.97 21.76 -6.17
N GLU A 148 -1.56 22.75 -6.84
CA GLU A 148 -1.32 24.14 -6.51
C GLU A 148 -1.99 24.46 -5.17
N VAL A 149 -1.36 25.32 -4.36
CA VAL A 149 -1.93 25.82 -3.11
C VAL A 149 -1.98 27.34 -3.17
N ASP A 150 -3.17 27.87 -3.40
CA ASP A 150 -3.41 29.31 -3.55
C ASP A 150 -4.64 29.73 -2.76
N GLY A 151 -4.64 30.96 -2.24
CA GLY A 151 -5.81 31.56 -1.57
C GLY A 151 -6.32 30.81 -0.34
N GLY A 152 -5.55 29.87 0.22
CA GLY A 152 -5.99 29.01 1.32
C GLY A 152 -6.85 27.82 0.87
N ALA A 153 -6.73 27.39 -0.39
CA ALA A 153 -7.41 26.22 -0.92
C ALA A 153 -6.45 25.31 -1.71
N LEU A 154 -6.81 24.04 -1.80
CA LEU A 154 -6.17 23.06 -2.66
C LEU A 154 -6.70 23.19 -4.09
N GLY A 155 -5.82 23.30 -5.08
CA GLY A 155 -6.16 23.33 -6.49
C GLY A 155 -6.61 21.97 -7.04
N GLU A 156 -6.76 21.88 -8.36
CA GLU A 156 -7.04 20.60 -9.03
C GLU A 156 -5.87 19.63 -8.90
N ALA A 157 -6.19 18.33 -8.80
CA ALA A 157 -5.19 17.28 -8.69
C ALA A 157 -4.56 16.99 -10.05
N GLU A 158 -3.23 16.97 -10.10
CA GLU A 158 -2.46 16.46 -11.21
C GLU A 158 -1.77 15.15 -10.82
N THR A 159 -2.04 14.06 -11.54
CA THR A 159 -1.38 12.77 -11.26
C THR A 159 0.06 12.81 -11.74
N ILE A 160 0.99 12.59 -10.83
CA ILE A 160 2.44 12.51 -11.10
C ILE A 160 2.86 11.07 -11.33
N LEU A 161 2.33 10.15 -10.52
CA LEU A 161 2.62 8.73 -10.61
C LEU A 161 1.44 7.95 -10.03
N ASP A 162 1.03 6.87 -10.69
CA ASP A 162 -0.04 5.98 -10.23
C ASP A 162 0.35 4.51 -10.43
N GLY A 163 -0.59 3.60 -10.15
CA GLY A 163 -0.37 2.16 -10.28
C GLY A 163 0.68 1.60 -9.31
N LEU A 164 1.00 2.33 -8.23
CA LEU A 164 1.95 1.86 -7.23
C LEU A 164 1.31 0.73 -6.40
N PRO A 165 2.03 -0.36 -6.10
CA PRO A 165 1.49 -1.45 -5.30
C PRO A 165 0.93 -0.97 -3.96
N SER A 166 -0.22 -1.51 -3.57
CA SER A 166 -0.87 -1.22 -2.29
C SER A 166 -1.47 -2.49 -1.69
N ALA A 167 -1.57 -2.53 -0.36
CA ALA A 167 -2.27 -3.57 0.36
C ALA A 167 -2.78 -3.05 1.71
N GLY A 168 -3.41 -3.91 2.52
CA GLY A 168 -3.81 -3.54 3.89
C GLY A 168 -2.62 -3.21 4.81
N ARG A 169 -1.39 -3.53 4.41
CA ARG A 169 -0.14 -3.21 5.12
C ARG A 169 1.00 -3.03 4.12
N HIS A 170 2.03 -2.33 4.55
CA HIS A 170 3.25 -2.04 3.81
C HIS A 170 3.03 -1.17 2.57
N ASN A 171 2.34 -0.05 2.74
CA ASN A 171 2.14 0.93 1.67
C ASN A 171 3.32 1.89 1.50
N GLY A 172 4.22 1.99 2.49
CA GLY A 172 5.25 3.03 2.52
C GLY A 172 4.60 4.41 2.64
N GLY A 173 4.80 5.25 1.63
CA GLY A 173 4.05 6.50 1.47
C GLY A 173 4.75 7.74 1.99
N ARG A 174 6.06 7.69 2.26
CA ARG A 174 6.83 8.89 2.58
C ARG A 174 7.17 9.65 1.29
N LEU A 175 6.92 10.96 1.29
CA LEU A 175 7.42 11.88 0.26
C LEU A 175 8.43 12.85 0.87
N ALA A 176 9.42 13.24 0.08
CA ALA A 176 10.28 14.39 0.40
C ALA A 176 11.02 14.87 -0.84
N PHE A 177 11.33 16.17 -0.89
CA PHE A 177 12.27 16.72 -1.86
C PHE A 177 13.68 16.66 -1.30
N GLY A 178 14.60 16.05 -2.06
CA GLY A 178 16.02 16.00 -1.71
C GLY A 178 16.71 17.35 -1.94
N PRO A 179 17.97 17.50 -1.46
CA PRO A 179 18.77 18.70 -1.68
C PRO A 179 19.13 18.94 -3.16
N ASP A 180 18.95 17.92 -4.00
CA ASP A 180 19.08 17.95 -5.46
C ASP A 180 17.82 18.47 -6.18
N GLY A 181 16.74 18.77 -5.43
CA GLY A 181 15.46 19.23 -5.99
C GLY A 181 14.60 18.12 -6.61
N MET A 182 15.00 16.86 -6.47
CA MET A 182 14.21 15.71 -6.94
C MET A 182 13.20 15.28 -5.90
N LEU A 183 12.07 14.73 -6.35
CA LEU A 183 11.07 14.11 -5.49
C LEU A 183 11.49 12.67 -5.19
N TYR A 184 11.52 12.31 -3.91
CA TYR A 184 11.73 10.96 -3.44
C TYR A 184 10.44 10.42 -2.83
N ALA A 185 10.14 9.15 -3.15
CA ALA A 185 8.97 8.46 -2.63
C ALA A 185 9.35 7.08 -2.11
N SER A 186 8.93 6.73 -0.88
CA SER A 186 9.00 5.35 -0.43
C SER A 186 7.74 4.59 -0.83
N VAL A 187 7.91 3.43 -1.45
CA VAL A 187 6.82 2.52 -1.81
C VAL A 187 7.08 1.21 -1.09
N GLY A 188 6.16 0.79 -0.22
CA GLY A 188 6.31 -0.47 0.49
C GLY A 188 6.14 -1.69 -0.43
N ASP A 189 6.44 -2.88 0.09
CA ASP A 189 6.37 -4.14 -0.64
C ASP A 189 4.93 -4.67 -0.82
N ALA A 190 3.92 -3.94 -0.34
CA ALA A 190 2.51 -4.34 -0.35
C ALA A 190 2.26 -5.74 0.25
N ALA A 191 3.07 -6.12 1.24
CA ALA A 191 3.08 -7.44 1.87
C ALA A 191 3.51 -8.61 0.97
N ASP A 192 4.12 -8.32 -0.18
CA ASP A 192 4.78 -9.27 -1.06
C ASP A 192 6.29 -8.97 -1.13
N PRO A 193 7.12 -9.63 -0.30
CA PRO A 193 8.55 -9.40 -0.27
C PRO A 193 9.27 -9.68 -1.60
N ALA A 194 8.66 -10.44 -2.52
CA ALA A 194 9.25 -10.68 -3.84
C ALA A 194 9.33 -9.38 -4.66
N LEU A 195 8.35 -8.48 -4.51
CA LEU A 195 8.34 -7.18 -5.19
C LEU A 195 9.56 -6.35 -4.81
N ALA A 196 10.01 -6.41 -3.55
CA ALA A 196 11.15 -5.63 -3.08
C ALA A 196 12.45 -5.93 -3.85
N GLN A 197 12.64 -7.20 -4.25
CA GLN A 197 13.83 -7.66 -4.98
C GLN A 197 13.65 -7.64 -6.51
N ASP A 198 12.41 -7.50 -7.00
CA ASP A 198 12.13 -7.40 -8.43
C ASP A 198 12.44 -5.98 -8.95
N PRO A 199 13.42 -5.80 -9.85
CA PRO A 199 13.76 -4.50 -10.41
C PRO A 199 12.71 -3.96 -11.40
N SER A 200 11.81 -4.80 -11.91
CA SER A 200 10.71 -4.40 -12.79
C SER A 200 9.47 -3.90 -12.04
N SER A 201 9.45 -4.07 -10.72
CA SER A 201 8.39 -3.59 -9.83
C SER A 201 8.77 -2.29 -9.13
N LEU A 202 7.78 -1.44 -8.86
CA LEU A 202 7.93 -0.25 -8.01
C LEU A 202 7.67 -0.54 -6.52
N GLY A 203 7.27 -1.77 -6.15
CA GLY A 203 7.06 -2.17 -4.76
C GLY A 203 8.37 -2.42 -4.01
N GLY A 204 8.42 -2.01 -2.74
CA GLY A 204 9.60 -2.19 -1.88
C GLY A 204 10.81 -1.37 -2.35
N LYS A 205 10.57 -0.13 -2.77
CA LYS A 205 11.57 0.78 -3.37
C LYS A 205 11.60 2.13 -2.65
N ILE A 206 12.75 2.81 -2.76
CA ILE A 206 12.78 4.27 -2.76
C ILE A 206 12.89 4.69 -4.22
N LEU A 207 11.92 5.48 -4.67
CA LEU A 207 11.89 6.08 -5.99
C LEU A 207 12.48 7.49 -5.94
N ARG A 208 13.10 7.92 -7.05
CA ARG A 208 13.61 9.28 -7.24
C ARG A 208 13.24 9.75 -8.64
N MET A 209 12.55 10.89 -8.69
CA MET A 209 11.95 11.43 -9.90
C MET A 209 12.06 12.96 -9.95
N THR A 210 11.94 13.53 -11.14
CA THR A 210 11.74 14.96 -11.31
C THR A 210 10.41 15.39 -10.67
N PRO A 211 10.19 16.69 -10.40
CA PRO A 211 8.89 17.18 -9.92
C PRO A 211 7.70 16.86 -10.86
N ASP A 212 7.97 16.50 -12.12
CA ASP A 212 6.95 16.15 -13.11
C ASP A 212 6.78 14.62 -13.28
N GLY A 213 7.51 13.80 -12.50
CA GLY A 213 7.32 12.35 -12.44
C GLY A 213 8.30 11.52 -13.28
N ASP A 214 9.12 12.16 -14.13
CA ASP A 214 10.13 11.46 -14.93
C ASP A 214 11.30 10.93 -14.07
N PRO A 215 11.95 9.81 -14.44
CA PRO A 215 13.21 9.37 -13.84
C PRO A 215 14.26 10.49 -13.81
N ALA A 216 14.96 10.62 -12.68
CA ALA A 216 16.10 11.53 -12.60
C ALA A 216 17.28 10.92 -13.39
N LEU A 217 17.92 11.72 -14.25
CA LEU A 217 18.93 11.26 -15.23
C LEU A 217 20.16 10.59 -14.62
N ASP A 218 20.46 10.89 -13.36
CA ASP A 218 21.58 10.35 -12.58
C ASP A 218 21.14 9.26 -11.58
N ASN A 219 19.94 8.68 -11.76
CA ASN A 219 19.57 7.44 -11.07
C ASN A 219 20.52 6.28 -11.44
N PRO A 220 20.61 5.23 -10.60
CA PRO A 220 21.42 4.05 -10.89
C PRO A 220 21.13 3.43 -12.27
N ASP A 221 19.87 3.49 -12.68
CA ASP A 221 19.40 3.28 -14.05
C ASP A 221 18.66 4.56 -14.51
N PRO A 222 19.18 5.30 -15.51
CA PRO A 222 18.59 6.57 -15.98
C PRO A 222 17.16 6.44 -16.52
N ASP A 223 16.75 5.25 -16.96
CA ASP A 223 15.39 5.01 -17.49
C ASP A 223 14.41 4.52 -16.41
N SER A 224 14.86 4.43 -15.14
CA SER A 224 14.09 3.90 -14.02
C SER A 224 13.91 4.90 -12.89
N LEU A 225 12.73 4.90 -12.28
CA LEU A 225 12.46 5.65 -11.05
C LEU A 225 13.20 5.08 -9.84
N VAL A 226 13.68 3.84 -9.90
CA VAL A 226 14.24 3.13 -8.74
C VAL A 226 15.60 3.72 -8.35
N TYR A 227 15.64 4.36 -7.18
CA TYR A 227 16.89 4.83 -6.57
C TYR A 227 17.52 3.76 -5.67
N SER A 228 16.70 3.04 -4.90
CA SER A 228 17.14 1.85 -4.15
C SER A 228 16.01 0.85 -4.00
N LEU A 229 16.38 -0.42 -3.80
CA LEU A 229 15.45 -1.55 -3.73
C LEU A 229 15.74 -2.44 -2.51
N GLY A 230 14.82 -3.37 -2.23
CA GLY A 230 14.92 -4.30 -1.11
C GLY A 230 14.27 -3.81 0.18
N HIS A 231 13.39 -2.82 0.09
CA HIS A 231 12.70 -2.23 1.24
C HIS A 231 11.39 -2.97 1.55
N ARG A 232 11.04 -3.04 2.84
CA ARG A 232 9.76 -3.61 3.30
C ARG A 232 8.66 -2.56 3.42
N ASN A 233 8.82 -1.60 4.34
CA ASN A 233 7.81 -0.57 4.63
C ASN A 233 8.46 0.70 5.18
N VAL A 234 9.21 1.42 4.35
CA VAL A 234 9.89 2.67 4.74
C VAL A 234 8.85 3.78 4.93
N GLN A 235 8.76 4.35 6.13
CA GLN A 235 7.83 5.45 6.48
C GLN A 235 8.57 6.74 6.87
N GLY A 236 9.89 6.67 7.06
CA GLY A 236 10.76 7.79 7.36
C GLY A 236 11.70 8.09 6.20
N MET A 237 11.99 9.37 5.97
CA MET A 237 13.05 9.81 5.05
C MET A 237 13.52 11.20 5.44
N ALA A 238 14.82 11.41 5.54
CA ALA A 238 15.43 12.69 5.84
C ALA A 238 16.85 12.77 5.28
N TRP A 239 17.40 13.98 5.18
CA TRP A 239 18.79 14.20 4.79
C TRP A 239 19.55 14.86 5.94
N ALA A 240 20.79 14.44 6.15
CA ALA A 240 21.75 15.20 6.91
C ALA A 240 22.25 16.42 6.10
N SER A 241 22.90 17.36 6.78
CA SER A 241 23.43 18.58 6.18
C SER A 241 24.50 18.33 5.11
N ASP A 242 25.13 17.16 5.10
CA ASP A 242 26.12 16.75 4.10
C ASP A 242 25.50 16.09 2.86
N GLY A 243 24.17 15.97 2.81
CA GLY A 243 23.44 15.33 1.72
C GLY A 243 23.23 13.83 1.89
N THR A 244 23.67 13.22 2.99
CA THR A 244 23.40 11.80 3.26
C THR A 244 21.91 11.57 3.55
N MET A 245 21.25 10.72 2.77
CA MET A 245 19.87 10.30 3.01
C MET A 245 19.80 9.21 4.10
N TYR A 246 18.86 9.35 5.02
CA TYR A 246 18.43 8.34 5.99
C TYR A 246 16.99 7.92 5.68
N ALA A 247 16.74 6.62 5.68
CA ALA A 247 15.43 6.02 5.42
C ALA A 247 15.30 4.67 6.14
#